data_AF-A0A7W5WZG7-F1
#
_entry.id   AF-A0A7W5WZG7-F1
#
_cell.length_a   1.000
_cell.length_b   1.000
_cell.length_c   1.000
_cell.angle_alpha   90.00
_cell.angle_beta   90.00
_cell.angle_gamma   90.00
#
_symmetry.space_group_name_H-M   'P 1'
#
loop_
_entity.id
_entity.type
_entity.pdbx_description
1 polymer ?
#
loop_
_entity_poly.entity_id
_entity_poly.type
_entity_poly.pdbx_seq_one_letter_code
_entity_poly.pdbx_strand_id
1 'polypeptide(L)' 'MAKSLDAEMAAIAADERKLAERRQAHQAKVREAAVGAVEKAGLFKVPLDRLEGLMKAVKTLGVDEVEKRLMAQA' A
#
# COMPACT_ATOMS: atom_id res chain seq x y z
N MET A 1 17.18 41.22 10.64
CA MET A 1 16.71 40.53 9.41
C MET A 1 17.19 39.07 9.34
N ALA A 2 18.46 38.75 9.63
CA ALA A 2 18.95 37.35 9.65
C ALA A 2 18.09 36.39 10.51
N LYS A 3 17.70 36.81 11.73
CA LYS A 3 16.84 36.00 12.63
C LYS A 3 15.45 35.65 12.07
N SER A 4 14.91 36.42 11.11
CA SER A 4 13.60 36.13 10.48
C SER A 4 13.73 35.02 9.45
N LEU A 5 14.77 35.12 8.60
CA LEU A 5 15.02 34.14 7.54
C LEU A 5 15.40 32.77 8.12
N ASP A 6 16.20 32.74 9.19
CA ASP A 6 16.53 31.48 9.88
C ASP A 6 15.29 30.82 10.49
N ALA A 7 14.38 31.63 11.06
CA ALA A 7 13.11 31.15 11.61
C ALA A 7 12.16 30.63 10.51
N GLU A 8 12.12 31.30 9.35
CA GLU A 8 11.36 30.85 8.18
C GLU A 8 11.89 29.52 7.64
N MET A 9 13.22 29.37 7.52
CA MET A 9 13.83 28.09 7.12
C MET A 9 13.56 26.97 8.12
N ALA A 10 13.58 27.26 9.42
CA ALA A 10 13.25 26.28 10.46
C ALA A 10 11.77 25.86 10.41
N ALA A 11 10.86 26.78 10.13
CA ALA A 11 9.44 26.49 9.96
C ALA A 11 9.20 25.60 8.74
N ILE A 12 9.82 25.92 7.60
CA ILE A 12 9.75 25.09 6.38
C ILE A 12 10.26 23.68 6.67
N ALA A 13 11.42 23.53 7.31
CA ALA A 13 11.98 22.22 7.64
C ALA A 13 11.08 21.41 8.60
N ALA A 14 10.40 22.08 9.54
CA ALA A 14 9.44 21.43 10.44
C ALA A 14 8.20 20.93 9.68
N ASP A 15 7.70 21.73 8.74
CA ASP A 15 6.54 21.37 7.91
C ASP A 15 6.87 20.27 6.92
N GLU A 16 8.07 20.25 6.33
CA GLU A 16 8.56 19.16 5.50
C GLU A 16 8.61 17.82 6.27
N ARG A 17 9.09 17.85 7.52
CA ARG A 17 9.09 16.66 8.40
C ARG A 17 7.67 16.17 8.68
N LYS A 18 6.76 17.07 9.07
CA LYS A 18 5.34 16.72 9.30
C LYS A 18 4.69 16.15 8.04
N LEU A 19 5.00 16.72 6.87
CA LEU A 19 4.48 16.22 5.60
C LEU A 19 5.01 14.82 5.28
N ALA A 20 6.30 14.56 5.51
CA ALA A 20 6.90 13.25 5.32
C ALA A 20 6.25 12.20 6.24
N GLU A 21 6.07 12.51 7.52
CA GLU A 21 5.40 11.64 8.50
C GLU A 21 3.95 11.33 8.07
N ARG A 22 3.20 12.35 7.64
CA ARG A 22 1.82 12.17 7.15
C ARG A 22 1.77 11.29 5.90
N ARG A 23 2.72 11.44 4.97
CA ARG A 23 2.81 10.59 3.77
C ARG A 23 3.08 9.14 4.15
N GLN A 24 4.00 8.89 5.08
CA GLN A 24 4.27 7.55 5.59
C GLN A 24 3.04 6.93 6.27
N ALA A 25 2.36 7.69 7.13
CA ALA A 25 1.13 7.25 7.79
C ALA A 25 0.02 6.94 6.77
N HIS A 26 -0.10 7.73 5.70
CA HIS A 26 -1.07 7.46 4.64
C HIS A 26 -0.75 6.17 3.87
N GLN A 27 0.53 5.94 3.52
CA GLN A 27 0.96 4.70 2.87
C GLN A 27 0.66 3.47 3.74
N ALA A 28 0.88 3.57 5.07
CA ALA A 28 0.53 2.51 6.01
C ALA A 28 -0.98 2.20 5.98
N LYS A 29 -1.84 3.23 6.01
CA LYS A 29 -3.30 3.07 5.92
C LYS A 29 -3.75 2.46 4.59
N VAL A 30 -3.13 2.85 3.47
CA VAL A 30 -3.43 2.24 2.15
C VAL A 30 -3.08 0.77 2.14
N ARG A 31 -1.91 0.42 2.70
CA ARG A 31 -1.49 -0.98 2.82
C ARG A 31 -2.44 -1.78 3.71
N GLU A 32 -2.84 -1.24 4.85
CA GLU A 32 -3.79 -1.86 5.75
C GLU A 32 -5.15 -2.10 5.08
N ALA A 33 -5.66 -1.11 4.35
CA ALA A 33 -6.90 -1.25 3.58
C ALA A 33 -6.81 -2.35 2.51
N ALA A 34 -5.68 -2.44 1.80
CA ALA A 34 -5.43 -3.49 0.81
C ALA A 34 -5.39 -4.89 1.45
N VAL A 35 -4.70 -5.03 2.59
CA VAL A 35 -4.67 -6.29 3.37
C VAL A 35 -6.08 -6.66 3.83
N GLY A 36 -6.84 -5.69 4.34
CA GLY A 36 -8.22 -5.91 4.76
C GLY A 36 -9.15 -6.36 3.62
N ALA A 37 -8.92 -5.90 2.38
CA ALA A 37 -9.67 -6.37 1.21
C ALA A 37 -9.34 -7.85 0.89
N VAL A 38 -8.06 -8.22 0.94
CA VAL A 38 -7.59 -9.62 0.74
C VAL A 38 -8.15 -10.55 1.82
N GLU A 39 -8.18 -10.09 3.07
CA GLU A 39 -8.74 -10.85 4.19
C GLU A 39 -10.26 -11.03 4.04
N LYS A 40 -11.00 -9.97 3.69
CA LYS A 40 -12.45 -10.03 3.42
C LYS A 40 -12.79 -10.96 2.25
N ALA A 41 -11.93 -11.03 1.24
CA ALA A 41 -12.05 -11.99 0.13
C ALA A 41 -11.82 -13.46 0.58
N GLY A 42 -11.40 -13.69 1.82
CA GLY A 42 -11.24 -15.02 2.40
C GLY A 42 -9.88 -15.67 2.11
N LEU A 43 -8.94 -14.96 1.47
CA LEU A 43 -7.64 -15.52 1.12
C LEU A 43 -6.76 -15.86 2.35
N PHE A 44 -7.05 -15.29 3.51
CA PHE A 44 -6.37 -15.67 4.76
C PHE A 44 -6.94 -16.91 5.43
N LYS A 45 -8.07 -17.43 4.93
CA LYS A 45 -8.72 -18.63 5.48
C LYS A 45 -8.24 -19.92 4.81
N VAL A 46 -7.51 -19.83 3.69
CA VAL A 46 -6.97 -21.02 3.02
C VAL A 46 -5.64 -21.44 3.63
N PRO A 47 -5.29 -22.74 3.60
CA PRO A 47 -3.97 -23.22 3.99
C PRO A 47 -2.83 -22.47 3.27
N LEU A 48 -1.72 -22.23 3.99
CA LEU A 48 -0.61 -21.41 3.50
C LEU A 48 0.01 -21.95 2.20
N ASP A 49 0.20 -23.26 2.11
CA ASP A 49 0.69 -23.94 0.90
C ASP A 49 -0.20 -23.67 -0.32
N ARG A 50 -1.53 -23.69 -0.12
CA ARG A 50 -2.49 -23.36 -1.17
C ARG A 50 -2.42 -21.87 -1.53
N LEU A 51 -2.29 -20.97 -0.54
CA LEU A 51 -2.12 -19.54 -0.79
C LEU A 51 -0.84 -19.27 -1.59
N GLU A 52 0.28 -19.88 -1.22
CA GLU A 52 1.55 -19.75 -1.94
C GLU A 52 1.45 -20.26 -3.38
N GLY A 53 0.76 -21.39 -3.59
CA GLY A 53 0.47 -21.91 -4.93
C GLY A 53 -0.32 -20.90 -5.77
N LEU A 54 -1.37 -20.30 -5.20
CA LEU A 54 -2.16 -19.26 -5.86
C LEU A 54 -1.32 -18.02 -6.18
N MET A 55 -0.51 -17.54 -5.24
CA MET A 55 0.36 -16.37 -5.46
C MET A 55 1.43 -16.64 -6.52
N LYS A 56 1.97 -17.86 -6.60
CA LYS A 56 2.87 -18.27 -7.69
C LYS A 56 2.15 -18.27 -9.04
N ALA A 57 0.91 -18.75 -9.10
CA ALA A 57 0.12 -18.71 -10.32
C ALA A 57 -0.15 -17.26 -10.77
N VAL A 58 -0.52 -16.37 -9.84
CA VAL A 58 -0.70 -14.93 -10.13
C VAL A 58 0.60 -14.30 -10.64
N LYS A 59 1.74 -14.58 -10.00
CA LYS A 59 3.05 -14.09 -10.44
C LYS A 59 3.43 -14.58 -11.84
N THR A 60 3.06 -15.81 -12.17
CA THR A 60 3.39 -16.44 -13.47
C THR A 60 2.52 -15.89 -14.59
N LEU A 61 1.22 -15.67 -14.32
CA LEU A 61 0.27 -15.19 -15.32
C LEU A 61 0.28 -13.66 -15.47
N GLY A 62 0.62 -12.92 -14.41
CA GLY A 62 0.45 -11.47 -14.35
C GLY A 62 -0.97 -11.08 -13.90
N VAL A 63 -1.08 -9.94 -13.20
CA VAL A 63 -2.35 -9.50 -12.59
C VAL A 63 -3.42 -9.23 -13.66
N ASP A 64 -3.06 -8.58 -14.76
CA ASP A 64 -4.02 -8.25 -15.83
C ASP A 64 -4.67 -9.50 -16.45
N GLU A 65 -3.89 -10.56 -16.68
CA GLU A 65 -4.40 -11.82 -17.23
C GLU A 65 -5.23 -12.59 -16.19
N VAL A 66 -4.86 -12.53 -14.91
CA VAL A 66 -5.66 -13.09 -13.82
C VAL A 66 -7.01 -12.38 -13.74
N GLU A 67 -7.02 -11.05 -13.76
CA GLU A 67 -8.23 -10.23 -13.76
C GLU A 67 -9.14 -10.58 -14.94
N LYS A 68 -8.58 -10.65 -16.16
CA LYS A 68 -9.32 -11.04 -17.37
C LYS A 68 -10.01 -12.40 -17.21
N ARG A 69 -9.30 -13.40 -16.67
CA ARG A 69 -9.86 -14.75 -16.47
C ARG A 69 -10.94 -14.79 -15.40
N LEU A 70 -10.76 -14.04 -14.31
CA LEU A 70 -11.77 -13.95 -13.24
C LEU A 70 -13.04 -13.24 -13.72
N MET A 71 -12.91 -12.14 -14.46
CA MET A 71 -14.05 -11.41 -15.01
C MET A 71 -14.78 -12.18 -16.12
N ALA A 72 -14.08 -13.02 -16.88
CA ALA A 72 -14.72 -13.88 -17.88
C ALA A 72 -15.62 -14.97 -17.26
N GLN A 73 -15.50 -15.20 -15.95
CA GLN A 73 -16.31 -16.16 -15.19
C GLN A 73 -17.32 -15.50 -14.25
N ALA A 74 -17.41 -14.17 -14.23
CA ALA A 74 -18.40 -13.39 -13.49
C ALA A 74 -19.63 -13.09 -14.37
#